data_AF-M2U8A8-F1
#
_entry.id   AF-M2U8A8-F1
#
_cell.length_a   1.000
_cell.length_b   1.000
_cell.length_c   1.000
_cell.angle_alpha   90.00
_cell.angle_beta   90.00
_cell.angle_gamma   90.00
#
_symmetry.space_group_name_H-M   'P 1'
#
loop_
_entity.id
_entity.type
_entity.pdbx_description
1 polymer ?
#
loop_
_entity_poly.entity_id
_entity_poly.type
_entity_poly.pdbx_seq_one_letter_code
_entity_poly.pdbx_strand_id
1 'polypeptide(L)'
;MLALFAIWLILFITKGRFLKQPFESVVSTALERQVEVGGDFNLYLAPFDIKFMAEDMRISSPEWARAEHVFTAELVDTRIETLPMIFGRWDLDWLDLQNSRIALEWDADGTRNSWTFRDSDAPPKPLEMPDIRRGTISGTRVSYRDPPLALTAVANIETAKAADTSFDSDIRFSGGGRMHDRPFKFSGSLLSPNETIAGGRNALTAQAEAPGTRLEVSGTLPGPTQFEGADLKLGAQGVNIADLFNFLGIAVPATRAYRIDSALTYADGEWRFTGIEGMFGDSDISGSLRILMPGERLKLIAELSTDTLNIIDAAPFIGYDPERLEDPGASGAVEANGGHPRVLPDTTLRIDAISRFDADLHYRRQDAVGKLPAQKHRSDAGSRTFGSEAIAIQGRFGRGPPDRRHRYRCA
;
A
#
# COMPACT_ATOMS: atom_id res chain seq x y z
N MET A 1 18.69 48.35 16.92
CA MET A 1 18.24 48.52 15.53
C MET A 1 19.38 48.60 14.52
N LEU A 2 20.35 49.50 14.66
CA LEU A 2 21.44 49.68 13.68
C LEU A 2 22.27 48.41 13.42
N ALA A 3 22.59 47.63 14.47
CA ALA A 3 23.29 46.35 14.33
C ALA A 3 22.46 45.29 13.58
N LEU A 4 21.17 45.16 13.88
CA LEU A 4 20.27 44.23 13.18
C LEU A 4 20.10 44.61 11.72
N PHE A 5 19.98 45.91 11.43
CA PHE A 5 19.93 46.42 10.07
C PHE A 5 21.23 46.16 9.31
N ALA A 6 22.40 46.34 9.95
CA ALA A 6 23.69 46.02 9.35
C ALA A 6 23.83 44.51 9.08
N ILE A 7 23.41 43.64 10.01
CA ILE A 7 23.38 42.18 9.82
C ILE A 7 22.48 41.83 8.64
N TRP A 8 21.26 42.37 8.61
CA TRP A 8 20.33 42.17 7.51
C TRP A 8 20.92 42.61 6.17
N LEU A 9 21.52 43.81 6.12
CA LEU A 9 22.14 44.35 4.91
C LEU A 9 23.29 43.48 4.42
N ILE A 10 24.14 42.98 5.33
CA ILE A 10 25.22 42.04 5.00
C ILE A 10 24.64 40.75 4.42
N LEU A 11 23.63 40.15 5.07
CA LEU A 11 22.99 38.93 4.57
C LEU A 11 22.36 39.14 3.19
N PHE A 12 21.69 40.27 2.99
CA PHE A 12 21.04 40.62 1.72
C PHE A 12 22.05 40.84 0.59
N ILE A 13 23.11 41.63 0.82
CA ILE A 13 24.13 41.94 -0.20
C ILE A 13 24.96 40.70 -0.56
N THR A 14 25.39 39.93 0.44
CA THR A 14 26.22 38.73 0.23
C THR A 14 25.41 37.50 -0.16
N LYS A 15 24.07 37.62 -0.16
CA LYS A 15 23.11 36.50 -0.28
C LYS A 15 23.33 35.39 0.75
N GLY A 16 23.98 35.71 1.87
CA GLY A 16 24.33 34.78 2.94
C GLY A 16 25.13 33.55 2.49
N ARG A 17 25.90 33.66 1.41
CA ARG A 17 26.76 32.57 0.89
C ARG A 17 27.70 31.99 1.93
N PHE A 18 28.16 32.82 2.87
CA PHE A 18 29.04 32.42 3.97
C PHE A 18 28.34 31.56 5.04
N LEU A 19 27.01 31.44 5.01
CA LEU A 19 26.24 30.64 5.96
C LEU A 19 26.17 29.16 5.62
N LYS A 20 26.82 28.70 4.54
CA LYS A 20 26.83 27.30 4.11
C LYS A 20 27.25 26.34 5.25
N GLN A 21 28.45 26.53 5.81
CA GLN A 21 28.96 25.68 6.89
C GLN A 21 28.12 25.78 8.19
N PRO A 22 27.72 26.98 8.65
CA PRO A 22 26.76 27.10 9.74
C PRO A 22 25.45 26.35 9.49
N PHE A 23 24.89 26.46 8.29
CA PHE A 23 23.66 25.75 7.90
C PHE A 23 23.86 24.24 7.97
N GLU A 24 24.91 23.72 7.32
CA GLU A 24 25.25 22.29 7.35
C GLU A 24 25.35 21.78 8.79
N SER A 25 26.08 22.49 9.66
CA SER A 25 26.25 22.10 11.07
C SER A 25 24.94 22.15 11.87
N VAL A 26 24.16 23.23 11.74
CA VAL A 26 22.92 23.43 12.50
C VAL A 26 21.86 22.43 12.07
N VAL A 27 21.66 22.27 10.76
CA VAL A 27 20.66 21.33 10.24
C VAL A 27 21.11 19.90 10.49
N SER A 28 22.41 19.60 10.41
CA SER A 28 22.88 18.26 10.76
C SER A 28 22.58 17.90 12.21
N THR A 29 22.82 18.84 13.12
CA THR A 29 22.48 18.67 14.54
C THR A 29 20.97 18.52 14.74
N ALA A 30 20.16 19.32 14.03
CA ALA A 30 18.70 19.30 14.16
C ALA A 30 18.07 18.00 13.64
N LEU A 31 18.61 17.44 12.55
CA LEU A 31 18.12 16.21 11.94
C LEU A 31 18.76 14.94 12.52
N GLU A 32 19.84 15.08 13.30
CA GLU A 32 20.73 13.98 13.70
C GLU A 32 21.22 13.16 12.49
N ARG A 33 21.49 13.85 11.38
CA ARG A 33 21.97 13.30 10.10
C ARG A 33 22.99 14.26 9.50
N GLN A 34 23.97 13.77 8.75
CA GLN A 34 24.92 14.65 8.09
C GLN A 34 24.24 15.33 6.90
N VAL A 35 24.29 16.66 6.86
CA VAL A 35 23.78 17.50 5.78
C VAL A 35 24.94 18.20 5.11
N GLU A 36 25.03 18.05 3.79
CA GLU A 36 26.08 18.64 2.97
C GLU A 36 25.48 19.35 1.77
N VAL A 37 26.11 20.45 1.36
CA VAL A 37 25.80 21.17 0.13
C VAL A 37 27.04 21.12 -0.76
N GLY A 38 26.97 20.44 -1.91
CA GLY A 38 28.13 20.29 -2.80
C GLY A 38 28.46 21.56 -3.60
N GLY A 39 27.45 22.35 -3.95
CA GLY A 39 27.56 23.48 -4.88
C GLY A 39 27.32 24.84 -4.23
N ASP A 40 26.74 25.75 -5.01
CA ASP A 40 26.37 27.09 -4.56
C ASP A 40 25.31 27.04 -3.46
N PHE A 41 25.38 28.03 -2.57
CA PHE A 41 24.51 28.18 -1.42
C PHE A 41 24.10 29.62 -1.25
N ASN A 42 22.81 29.90 -1.06
CA ASN A 42 22.32 31.21 -0.65
C ASN A 42 21.30 31.04 0.48
N LEU A 43 21.43 31.83 1.54
CA LEU A 43 20.45 31.91 2.62
C LEU A 43 20.38 33.34 3.13
N TYR A 44 19.32 34.07 2.79
CA TYR A 44 19.18 35.45 3.24
C TYR A 44 17.73 35.84 3.43
N LEU A 45 17.52 36.82 4.31
CA LEU A 45 16.23 37.43 4.56
C LEU A 45 16.01 38.56 3.55
N ALA A 46 15.11 38.40 2.61
CA ALA A 46 14.56 39.51 1.84
C ALA A 46 13.53 40.27 2.70
N PRO A 47 13.04 41.46 2.27
CA PRO A 47 12.10 42.25 3.07
C PRO A 47 10.80 41.51 3.48
N PHE A 48 10.36 40.53 2.70
CA PHE A 48 9.10 39.82 2.91
C PHE A 48 9.23 38.28 2.87
N ASP A 49 10.34 37.75 2.35
CA ASP A 49 10.58 36.31 2.20
C ASP A 49 11.99 35.92 2.68
N ILE A 50 12.17 34.66 3.05
CA ILE A 50 13.47 34.02 3.28
C ILE A 50 13.81 33.26 2.01
N LYS A 51 14.93 33.64 1.37
CA LYS A 51 15.47 32.91 0.21
C LYS A 51 16.42 31.83 0.70
N PHE A 52 16.16 30.58 0.30
CA PHE A 52 17.08 29.46 0.48
C PHE A 52 17.35 28.82 -0.88
N MET A 53 18.63 28.62 -1.19
CA MET A 53 19.08 27.92 -2.39
C MET A 53 20.28 27.05 -2.02
N ALA A 54 20.26 25.78 -2.42
CA ALA A 54 21.36 24.86 -2.24
C ALA A 54 21.49 23.97 -3.49
N GLU A 55 22.69 23.93 -4.06
CA GLU A 55 23.05 22.99 -5.12
C GLU A 55 23.74 21.76 -4.54
N ASP A 56 23.50 20.60 -5.15
CA ASP A 56 24.06 19.30 -4.72
C ASP A 56 23.82 19.03 -3.22
N MET A 57 22.59 19.26 -2.76
CA MET A 57 22.21 19.02 -1.38
C MET A 57 22.12 17.51 -1.13
N ARG A 58 22.72 17.06 -0.03
CA ARG A 58 22.73 15.64 0.39
C ARG A 58 22.43 15.54 1.88
N ILE A 59 21.60 14.58 2.25
CA ILE A 59 21.30 14.22 3.64
C ILE A 59 21.60 12.73 3.81
N SER A 60 22.51 12.40 4.73
CA SER A 60 22.92 11.03 4.98
C SER A 60 21.76 10.19 5.51
N SER A 61 21.74 8.92 5.14
CA SER A 61 20.84 7.95 5.77
C SER A 61 21.36 7.56 7.17
N PRO A 62 20.52 6.90 7.99
CA PRO A 62 20.99 6.18 9.17
C PRO A 62 21.97 5.06 8.80
N GLU A 63 22.86 4.67 9.71
CA GLU A 63 23.89 3.64 9.46
C GLU A 63 23.32 2.26 9.07
N TRP A 64 22.10 1.94 9.49
CA TRP A 64 21.45 0.66 9.18
C TRP A 64 20.80 0.63 7.78
N ALA A 65 20.60 1.79 7.15
CA ALA A 65 19.96 1.89 5.84
C ALA A 65 20.92 1.46 4.73
N ARG A 66 20.38 0.98 3.61
CA ARG A 66 21.20 0.50 2.49
C ARG A 66 21.68 1.63 1.59
N ALA A 67 20.83 2.63 1.36
CA ALA A 67 21.18 3.83 0.61
C ALA A 67 22.06 4.73 1.49
N GLU A 68 23.13 5.27 0.91
CA GLU A 68 24.04 6.19 1.61
C GLU A 68 23.35 7.50 2.02
N HIS A 69 22.40 7.96 1.21
CA HIS A 69 21.69 9.23 1.40
C HIS A 69 20.18 9.01 1.34
N VAL A 70 19.46 9.52 2.35
CA VAL A 70 17.99 9.49 2.40
C VAL A 70 17.40 10.51 1.43
N PHE A 71 18.13 11.61 1.21
CA PHE A 71 17.74 12.68 0.29
C PHE A 71 18.95 13.21 -0.45
N THR A 72 18.81 13.36 -1.76
CA THR A 72 19.74 14.14 -2.58
C THR A 72 18.96 15.00 -3.56
N ALA A 73 19.43 16.20 -3.87
CA ALA A 73 18.88 17.02 -4.95
C ALA A 73 19.99 17.81 -5.64
N GLU A 74 19.88 17.96 -6.96
CA GLU A 74 20.80 18.81 -7.73
C GLU A 74 20.56 20.28 -7.40
N LEU A 75 19.29 20.68 -7.29
CA LEU A 75 18.91 22.02 -6.87
C LEU A 75 17.72 21.95 -5.92
N VAL A 76 17.83 22.65 -4.80
CA VAL A 76 16.71 23.07 -3.96
C VAL A 76 16.70 24.59 -3.95
N ASP A 77 15.70 25.21 -4.56
CA ASP A 77 15.56 26.66 -4.55
C ASP A 77 14.16 27.09 -4.10
N THR A 78 14.07 27.78 -2.96
CA THR A 78 12.79 28.10 -2.32
C THR A 78 12.74 29.51 -1.75
N ARG A 79 11.51 30.05 -1.67
CA ARG A 79 11.18 31.28 -0.95
C ARG A 79 10.08 31.00 0.06
N ILE A 80 10.37 31.27 1.32
CA ILE A 80 9.46 31.03 2.45
C ILE A 80 8.96 32.38 2.97
N GLU A 81 7.66 32.54 3.14
CA GLU A 81 7.12 33.79 3.69
C GLU A 81 7.49 33.96 5.17
N THR A 82 8.02 35.13 5.53
CA THR A 82 8.54 35.34 6.90
C THR A 82 7.42 35.50 7.93
N LEU A 83 6.33 36.19 7.56
CA LEU A 83 5.23 36.49 8.50
C LEU A 83 4.44 35.24 8.93
N PRO A 84 3.94 34.39 8.00
CA PRO A 84 3.25 33.15 8.38
C PRO A 84 4.13 32.22 9.24
N MET A 85 5.43 32.15 8.96
CA MET A 85 6.38 31.31 9.69
C MET A 85 6.45 31.65 11.18
N ILE A 86 6.35 32.95 11.52
CA ILE A 86 6.31 33.41 12.92
C ILE A 86 5.04 32.92 13.64
N PHE A 87 3.95 32.72 12.91
CA PHE A 87 2.69 32.17 13.41
C PHE A 87 2.59 30.64 13.23
N GLY A 88 3.70 29.96 12.90
CA GLY A 88 3.77 28.51 12.77
C GLY A 88 3.29 27.95 11.42
N ARG A 89 3.01 28.80 10.43
CA ARG A 89 2.60 28.39 9.09
C ARG A 89 3.78 28.44 8.12
N TRP A 90 4.03 27.35 7.41
CA TRP A 90 5.11 27.25 6.45
C TRP A 90 4.53 27.37 5.03
N ASP A 91 4.41 28.61 4.56
CA ASP A 91 3.89 28.91 3.23
C ASP A 91 5.08 29.18 2.29
N LEU A 92 5.23 28.36 1.23
CA LEU A 92 6.27 28.52 0.21
C LEU A 92 5.70 29.30 -0.99
N ASP A 93 6.28 30.47 -1.26
CA ASP A 93 5.95 31.27 -2.44
C ASP A 93 6.45 30.67 -3.74
N TRP A 94 7.61 30.01 -3.66
CA TRP A 94 8.31 29.40 -4.78
C TRP A 94 9.05 28.15 -4.30
N LEU A 95 8.95 27.05 -5.05
CA LEU A 95 9.79 25.87 -4.88
C LEU A 95 10.27 25.36 -6.25
N ASP A 96 11.57 25.34 -6.49
CA ASP A 96 12.19 24.62 -7.60
C ASP A 96 13.04 23.48 -7.03
N LEU A 97 12.61 22.24 -7.29
CA LEU A 97 13.27 21.02 -6.86
C LEU A 97 13.65 20.21 -8.10
N GLN A 98 14.95 20.06 -8.33
CA GLN A 98 15.47 19.41 -9.54
C GLN A 98 16.26 18.14 -9.22
N ASN A 99 15.99 17.11 -10.02
CA ASN A 99 16.70 15.82 -10.03
C ASN A 99 16.87 15.20 -8.63
N SER A 100 15.79 15.25 -7.83
CA SER A 100 15.83 14.76 -6.46
C SER A 100 15.73 13.22 -6.39
N ARG A 101 16.38 12.64 -5.39
CA ARG A 101 16.27 11.22 -5.04
C ARG A 101 15.93 11.10 -3.57
N ILE A 102 14.91 10.31 -3.26
CA ILE A 102 14.44 10.06 -1.91
C ILE A 102 14.50 8.56 -1.66
N ALA A 103 15.25 8.13 -0.65
CA ALA A 103 15.41 6.73 -0.27
C ALA A 103 14.70 6.43 1.06
N LEU A 104 13.49 5.90 0.94
CA LEU A 104 12.65 5.49 2.06
C LEU A 104 12.93 4.01 2.37
N GLU A 105 13.54 3.72 3.52
CA GLU A 105 13.80 2.36 3.97
C GLU A 105 13.23 2.10 5.37
N TRP A 106 12.64 0.93 5.57
CA TRP A 106 12.47 0.34 6.90
C TRP A 106 13.69 -0.51 7.26
N ASP A 107 13.99 -0.61 8.56
CA ASP A 107 14.97 -1.55 9.05
C ASP A 107 14.47 -3.00 8.94
N ALA A 108 15.35 -3.96 9.22
CA ALA A 108 15.03 -5.38 9.07
C ALA A 108 13.89 -5.83 10.00
N ASP A 109 13.77 -5.18 11.16
CA ASP A 109 12.78 -5.49 12.20
C ASP A 109 11.45 -4.73 11.99
N GLY A 110 11.39 -3.78 11.03
CA GLY A 110 10.19 -2.98 10.79
C GLY A 110 9.85 -1.98 11.91
N THR A 111 10.83 -1.67 12.76
CA THR A 111 10.64 -0.81 13.94
C THR A 111 11.11 0.63 13.69
N ARG A 112 12.06 0.81 12.79
CA ARG A 112 12.64 2.12 12.44
C ARG A 112 12.58 2.35 10.94
N ASN A 113 12.49 3.61 10.55
CA ASN A 113 12.50 4.02 9.15
C ASN A 113 13.48 5.18 8.90
N SER A 114 13.88 5.39 7.65
CA SER A 114 14.91 6.36 7.29
C SER A 114 14.44 7.82 7.31
N TRP A 115 13.12 8.05 7.31
CA TRP A 115 12.50 9.38 7.19
C TRP A 115 11.94 9.91 8.52
N THR A 116 12.01 9.14 9.60
CA THR A 116 11.84 9.64 10.96
C THR A 116 13.16 10.27 11.41
N PHE A 117 13.15 11.59 11.52
CA PHE A 117 14.27 12.36 12.05
C PHE A 117 14.08 12.56 13.55
N ARG A 118 15.16 12.34 14.30
CA ARG A 118 15.21 12.23 15.78
C ARG A 118 14.41 11.05 16.36
N ASP A 119 15.05 10.32 17.27
CA ASP A 119 14.32 9.46 18.20
C ASP A 119 13.62 10.36 19.22
N SER A 120 12.29 10.36 19.18
CA SER A 120 11.44 11.17 20.04
C SER A 120 10.37 10.27 20.64
N ASP A 121 10.24 10.28 21.97
CA ASP A 121 9.13 9.61 22.69
C ASP A 121 7.76 10.23 22.38
N ALA A 122 7.72 11.38 21.68
CA ALA A 122 6.47 11.97 21.23
C ALA A 122 5.86 11.14 20.09
N PRO A 123 4.52 11.02 20.03
CA PRO A 123 3.85 10.27 18.98
C PRO A 123 4.24 10.81 17.59
N PRO A 124 4.42 9.93 16.60
CA PRO A 124 4.77 10.33 15.24
C PRO A 124 3.71 11.29 14.70
N LYS A 125 4.17 12.45 14.21
CA LYS A 125 3.30 13.42 13.56
C LYS A 125 3.27 13.15 12.06
N PRO A 126 2.10 13.23 11.40
CA PRO A 126 2.04 13.22 9.95
C PRO A 126 2.96 14.29 9.35
N LEU A 127 3.58 13.98 8.21
CA LEU A 127 4.29 15.00 7.44
C LEU A 127 3.25 15.98 6.89
N GLU A 128 3.22 17.19 7.43
CA GLU A 128 2.47 18.29 6.83
C GLU A 128 3.29 18.84 5.67
N MET A 129 2.80 18.64 4.45
CA MET A 129 3.39 19.31 3.29
C MET A 129 3.08 20.80 3.40
N PRO A 130 4.08 21.67 3.24
CA PRO A 130 3.83 23.10 3.24
C PRO A 130 3.05 23.50 1.99
N ASP A 131 2.27 24.58 2.08
CA ASP A 131 1.52 25.11 0.95
C ASP A 131 2.50 25.72 -0.07
N ILE A 132 2.50 25.20 -1.30
CA ILE A 132 3.39 25.66 -2.38
C ILE A 132 2.57 26.49 -3.37
N ARG A 133 2.78 27.81 -3.40
CA ARG A 133 2.04 28.71 -4.30
C ARG A 133 2.44 28.54 -5.75
N ARG A 134 3.75 28.49 -6.00
CA ARG A 134 4.34 28.32 -7.33
C ARG A 134 5.56 27.43 -7.24
N GLY A 135 5.83 26.68 -8.29
CA GLY A 135 7.02 25.84 -8.28
C GLY A 135 7.11 24.86 -9.41
N THR A 136 8.27 24.22 -9.51
CA THR A 136 8.52 23.10 -10.40
C THR A 136 9.20 22.01 -9.60
N ILE A 137 8.65 20.80 -9.63
CA ILE A 137 9.29 19.59 -9.13
C ILE A 137 9.61 18.75 -10.35
N SER A 138 10.89 18.49 -10.62
CA SER A 138 11.32 17.78 -11.82
C SER A 138 12.38 16.73 -11.51
N GLY A 139 12.40 15.66 -12.31
CA GLY A 139 13.41 14.60 -12.20
C GLY A 139 13.41 13.85 -10.86
N THR A 140 12.29 13.84 -10.14
CA THR A 140 12.21 13.27 -8.79
C THR A 140 12.01 11.76 -8.83
N ARG A 141 12.84 11.01 -8.11
CA ARG A 141 12.76 9.56 -7.95
C ARG A 141 12.68 9.17 -6.49
N VAL A 142 11.67 8.38 -6.14
CA VAL A 142 11.47 7.84 -4.79
C VAL A 142 11.72 6.33 -4.82
N SER A 143 12.67 5.84 -4.05
CA SER A 143 12.85 4.41 -3.80
C SER A 143 12.31 4.05 -2.43
N TYR A 144 11.52 2.98 -2.36
CA TYR A 144 10.95 2.44 -1.12
C TYR A 144 11.46 1.02 -0.91
N ARG A 145 11.91 0.71 0.30
CA ARG A 145 12.34 -0.64 0.70
C ARG A 145 11.77 -1.00 2.06
N ASP A 146 11.12 -2.15 2.11
CA ASP A 146 10.47 -2.69 3.29
C ASP A 146 10.84 -4.17 3.41
N PRO A 147 11.90 -4.49 4.18
CA PRO A 147 12.34 -5.87 4.36
C PRO A 147 11.29 -6.80 4.99
N PRO A 148 10.52 -6.38 6.03
CA PRO A 148 9.43 -7.18 6.59
C PRO A 148 8.39 -7.62 5.54
N LEU A 149 8.02 -6.72 4.62
CA LEU A 149 7.10 -7.02 3.51
C LEU A 149 7.79 -7.64 2.28
N ALA A 150 9.11 -7.85 2.32
CA ALA A 150 9.94 -8.21 1.17
C ALA A 150 9.63 -7.35 -0.07
N LEU A 151 9.38 -6.05 0.16
CA LEU A 151 8.91 -5.09 -0.83
C LEU A 151 10.03 -4.12 -1.20
N THR A 152 10.23 -3.95 -2.50
CA THR A 152 11.07 -2.90 -3.08
C THR A 152 10.30 -2.23 -4.20
N ALA A 153 10.28 -0.91 -4.23
CA ALA A 153 9.60 -0.14 -5.27
C ALA A 153 10.41 1.10 -5.63
N VAL A 154 10.30 1.52 -6.89
CA VAL A 154 10.84 2.80 -7.36
C VAL A 154 9.72 3.52 -8.11
N ALA A 155 9.39 4.72 -7.63
CA ALA A 155 8.48 5.65 -8.29
C ALA A 155 9.29 6.79 -8.92
N ASN A 156 8.94 7.16 -10.15
CA ASN A 156 9.34 8.42 -10.76
C ASN A 156 8.14 9.36 -10.68
N ILE A 157 8.38 10.57 -10.19
CA ILE A 157 7.39 11.63 -10.12
C ILE A 157 7.54 12.45 -11.41
N GLU A 158 6.45 12.57 -12.15
CA GLU A 158 6.42 13.40 -13.36
C GLU A 158 6.61 14.88 -12.97
N THR A 159 7.03 15.69 -13.94
CA THR A 159 7.26 17.11 -13.66
C THR A 159 5.95 17.79 -13.29
N ALA A 160 5.84 18.24 -12.04
CA ALA A 160 4.68 18.95 -11.52
C ALA A 160 4.98 20.45 -11.49
N LYS A 161 4.02 21.27 -11.93
CA LYS A 161 4.09 22.73 -11.85
C LYS A 161 2.94 23.25 -10.99
N ALA A 162 3.27 24.11 -10.04
CA ALA A 162 2.30 24.85 -9.23
C ALA A 162 2.16 26.28 -9.74
N ALA A 163 0.92 26.77 -9.80
CA ALA A 163 0.54 28.14 -10.12
C ALA A 163 -0.66 28.56 -9.24
N ASP A 164 -0.53 29.70 -8.56
CA ASP A 164 -1.58 30.33 -7.74
C ASP A 164 -2.25 29.38 -6.72
N THR A 165 -1.45 28.82 -5.79
CA THR A 165 -1.86 27.90 -4.69
C THR A 165 -2.54 26.60 -5.13
N SER A 166 -2.53 26.32 -6.44
CA SER A 166 -2.96 25.06 -7.02
C SER A 166 -1.83 24.44 -7.84
N PHE A 167 -1.73 23.11 -7.84
CA PHE A 167 -0.98 22.46 -8.91
C PHE A 167 -1.83 22.55 -10.17
N ASP A 168 -1.32 23.24 -11.20
CA ASP A 168 -1.97 23.43 -12.51
C ASP A 168 -2.15 22.09 -13.27
N SER A 169 -1.61 21.00 -12.69
CA SER A 169 -1.62 19.63 -13.20
C SER A 169 -1.50 18.63 -12.05
N ASP A 170 -2.14 17.46 -12.17
CA ASP A 170 -2.04 16.39 -11.17
C ASP A 170 -0.56 16.00 -10.91
N ILE A 171 -0.20 15.69 -9.67
CA ILE A 171 1.11 15.09 -9.36
C ILE A 171 1.07 13.64 -9.82
N ARG A 172 1.55 13.39 -11.04
CA ARG A 172 1.59 12.05 -11.63
C ARG A 172 2.83 11.30 -11.19
N PHE A 173 2.67 10.00 -11.03
CA PHE A 173 3.76 9.10 -10.68
C PHE A 173 3.63 7.79 -11.45
N SER A 174 4.77 7.18 -11.75
CA SER A 174 4.82 5.84 -12.34
C SER A 174 6.07 5.10 -11.91
N GLY A 175 5.98 3.78 -11.83
CA GLY A 175 7.04 2.99 -11.24
C GLY A 175 6.86 1.50 -11.36
N GLY A 176 7.74 0.80 -10.68
CA GLY A 176 7.69 -0.65 -10.56
C GLY A 176 8.48 -1.13 -9.37
N GLY A 177 8.28 -2.40 -9.06
CA GLY A 177 8.84 -2.99 -7.87
C GLY A 177 8.77 -4.50 -7.87
N ARG A 178 9.17 -5.06 -6.74
CA ARG A 178 9.06 -6.49 -6.43
C ARG A 178 8.56 -6.63 -5.01
N MET A 179 7.63 -7.56 -4.79
CA MET A 179 7.17 -7.97 -3.46
C MET A 179 7.19 -9.50 -3.39
N HIS A 180 7.89 -10.07 -2.40
CA HIS A 180 8.17 -11.52 -2.33
C HIS A 180 8.59 -12.11 -3.70
N ASP A 181 9.57 -11.47 -4.34
CA ASP A 181 10.10 -11.84 -5.65
C ASP A 181 9.13 -11.79 -6.85
N ARG A 182 7.96 -11.18 -6.68
CA ARG A 182 6.99 -10.99 -7.77
C ARG A 182 7.04 -9.56 -8.29
N PRO A 183 7.27 -9.36 -9.60
CA PRO A 183 7.32 -8.02 -10.16
C PRO A 183 5.92 -7.41 -10.27
N PHE A 184 5.84 -6.11 -10.06
CA PHE A 184 4.64 -5.32 -10.35
C PHE A 184 5.04 -3.96 -10.92
N LYS A 185 4.11 -3.34 -11.64
CA LYS A 185 4.19 -1.95 -12.10
C LYS A 185 3.03 -1.17 -11.53
N PHE A 186 3.20 0.13 -11.39
CA PHE A 186 2.12 1.01 -10.93
C PHE A 186 2.22 2.38 -11.57
N SER A 187 1.10 3.07 -11.61
CA SER A 187 1.03 4.47 -12.00
C SER A 187 -0.17 5.13 -11.35
N GLY A 188 -0.14 6.44 -11.20
CA GLY A 188 -1.26 7.17 -10.64
C GLY A 188 -1.04 8.67 -10.65
N SER A 189 -1.97 9.36 -10.01
CA SER A 189 -1.98 10.79 -9.84
C SER A 189 -2.54 11.16 -8.47
N LEU A 190 -1.93 12.16 -7.85
CA LEU A 190 -2.45 12.82 -6.66
C LEU A 190 -2.86 14.24 -7.05
N LEU A 191 -4.15 14.55 -6.90
CA LEU A 191 -4.67 15.90 -7.09
C LEU A 191 -4.65 16.60 -5.73
N SER A 192 -3.93 17.72 -5.68
CA SER A 192 -3.94 18.63 -4.55
C SER A 192 -5.31 19.30 -4.42
N PRO A 193 -5.80 19.57 -3.22
CA PRO A 193 -7.11 20.20 -3.05
C PRO A 193 -7.12 21.64 -3.58
N ASN A 194 -8.24 22.03 -4.19
CA ASN A 194 -8.55 23.44 -4.41
C ASN A 194 -9.02 24.07 -3.09
N GLU A 195 -8.41 25.18 -2.68
CA GLU A 195 -8.76 25.95 -1.47
C GLU A 195 -10.25 26.39 -1.43
N THR A 196 -10.95 26.38 -2.57
CA THR A 196 -12.36 26.81 -2.67
C THR A 196 -13.37 25.83 -2.03
N ILE A 197 -12.98 24.58 -1.72
CA ILE A 197 -13.84 23.65 -0.98
C ILE A 197 -13.29 23.51 0.45
N ALA A 198 -14.03 24.04 1.42
CA ALA A 198 -13.69 23.97 2.84
C ALA A 198 -13.32 22.53 3.26
N GLY A 199 -12.05 22.31 3.64
CA GLY A 199 -11.52 21.02 4.11
C GLY A 199 -10.80 20.18 3.06
N GLY A 200 -10.17 20.82 2.06
CA GLY A 200 -9.50 20.23 0.91
C GLY A 200 -8.92 18.82 1.10
N ARG A 201 -9.50 17.83 0.40
CA ARG A 201 -9.06 16.42 0.44
C ARG A 201 -8.18 16.10 -0.76
N ASN A 202 -7.13 15.32 -0.55
CA ASN A 202 -6.19 14.94 -1.61
C ASN A 202 -6.77 13.78 -2.42
N ALA A 203 -7.15 14.01 -3.68
CA ALA A 203 -7.75 12.94 -4.48
C ALA A 203 -6.68 12.05 -5.11
N LEU A 204 -6.75 10.74 -4.84
CA LEU A 204 -5.85 9.73 -5.37
C LEU A 204 -6.54 8.95 -6.49
N THR A 205 -5.83 8.70 -7.57
CA THR A 205 -6.14 7.64 -8.54
C THR A 205 -4.87 6.88 -8.83
N ALA A 206 -4.89 5.56 -8.67
CA ALA A 206 -3.73 4.70 -8.88
C ALA A 206 -4.16 3.38 -9.51
N GLN A 207 -3.28 2.79 -10.29
CA GLN A 207 -3.41 1.44 -10.82
C GLN A 207 -2.12 0.67 -10.60
N ALA A 208 -2.23 -0.62 -10.35
CA ALA A 208 -1.11 -1.54 -10.27
C ALA A 208 -1.36 -2.78 -11.11
N GLU A 209 -0.31 -3.28 -11.75
CA GLU A 209 -0.36 -4.45 -12.62
C GLU A 209 0.75 -5.42 -12.23
N ALA A 210 0.37 -6.69 -12.07
CA ALA A 210 1.26 -7.83 -11.89
C ALA A 210 0.85 -8.92 -12.91
N PRO A 211 1.69 -9.94 -13.16
CA PRO A 211 1.30 -11.05 -14.02
C PRO A 211 -0.03 -11.65 -13.58
N GLY A 212 -1.07 -11.58 -14.42
CA GLY A 212 -2.39 -12.14 -14.13
C GLY A 212 -3.31 -11.31 -13.23
N THR A 213 -2.87 -10.14 -12.75
CA THR A 213 -3.62 -9.30 -11.78
C THR A 213 -3.55 -7.82 -12.12
N ARG A 214 -4.70 -7.13 -12.05
CA ARG A 214 -4.83 -5.68 -12.12
C ARG A 214 -5.57 -5.16 -10.90
N LEU A 215 -5.05 -4.09 -10.30
CA LEU A 215 -5.66 -3.36 -9.20
C LEU A 215 -5.87 -1.90 -9.61
N GLU A 216 -6.98 -1.33 -9.18
CA GLU A 216 -7.33 0.08 -9.37
C GLU A 216 -7.79 0.65 -8.02
N VAL A 217 -7.25 1.80 -7.63
CA VAL A 217 -7.58 2.50 -6.39
C VAL A 217 -7.94 3.93 -6.72
N SER A 218 -9.05 4.42 -6.20
CA SER A 218 -9.45 5.82 -6.32
C SER A 218 -10.11 6.33 -5.05
N GLY A 219 -10.02 7.63 -4.75
CA GLY A 219 -10.69 8.20 -3.59
C GLY A 219 -9.96 9.39 -3.01
N THR A 220 -10.06 9.60 -1.71
CA THR A 220 -9.44 10.73 -1.01
C THR A 220 -8.59 10.32 0.17
N LEU A 221 -7.42 10.96 0.28
CA LEU A 221 -6.53 10.88 1.43
C LEU A 221 -6.69 12.14 2.30
N PRO A 222 -6.71 12.00 3.65
CA PRO A 222 -6.72 13.14 4.57
C PRO A 222 -5.50 14.06 4.41
N GLY A 223 -4.36 13.50 4.01
CA GLY A 223 -3.12 14.22 3.76
C GLY A 223 -2.27 13.52 2.69
N PRO A 224 -1.25 14.19 2.13
CA PRO A 224 -0.41 13.64 1.06
C PRO A 224 0.33 12.35 1.45
N THR A 225 0.65 12.18 2.73
CA THR A 225 1.31 10.98 3.29
C THR A 225 0.48 10.32 4.39
N GLN A 226 -0.80 10.68 4.53
CA GLN A 226 -1.68 10.17 5.59
C GLN A 226 -2.69 9.20 5.01
N PHE A 227 -2.53 7.92 5.35
CA PHE A 227 -3.47 6.85 4.99
C PHE A 227 -4.54 6.62 6.07
N GLU A 228 -4.25 6.96 7.32
CA GLU A 228 -5.21 6.84 8.43
C GLU A 228 -6.46 7.68 8.14
N GLY A 229 -7.63 7.03 8.09
CA GLY A 229 -8.90 7.66 7.74
C GLY A 229 -9.11 7.89 6.25
N ALA A 230 -8.32 7.27 5.37
CA ALA A 230 -8.52 7.34 3.93
C ALA A 230 -9.88 6.78 3.50
N ASP A 231 -10.53 7.44 2.54
CA ASP A 231 -11.79 7.03 1.94
C ASP A 231 -11.52 6.63 0.49
N LEU A 232 -11.25 5.33 0.28
CA LEU A 232 -10.82 4.78 -1.00
C LEU A 232 -11.81 3.73 -1.52
N LYS A 233 -11.81 3.55 -2.83
CA LYS A 233 -12.45 2.45 -3.54
C LYS A 233 -11.35 1.64 -4.20
N LEU A 234 -11.43 0.32 -4.06
CA LEU A 234 -10.53 -0.64 -4.67
C LEU A 234 -11.33 -1.52 -5.65
N GLY A 235 -10.82 -1.64 -6.86
CA GLY A 235 -11.20 -2.67 -7.81
C GLY A 235 -10.03 -3.63 -8.05
N ALA A 236 -10.29 -4.92 -8.04
CA ALA A 236 -9.29 -5.97 -8.24
C ALA A 236 -9.82 -7.00 -9.23
N GLN A 237 -9.03 -7.33 -10.25
CA GLN A 237 -9.38 -8.39 -11.20
C GLN A 237 -8.16 -9.19 -11.62
N GLY A 238 -8.37 -10.45 -11.96
CA GLY A 238 -7.29 -11.32 -12.38
C GLY A 238 -7.75 -12.71 -12.75
N VAL A 239 -6.81 -13.56 -13.11
CA VAL A 239 -7.09 -14.95 -13.53
C VAL A 239 -7.16 -15.94 -12.37
N ASN A 240 -6.59 -15.59 -11.22
CA ASN A 240 -6.55 -16.43 -10.03
C ASN A 240 -6.41 -15.57 -8.76
N ILE A 241 -7.34 -15.69 -7.81
CA ILE A 241 -7.33 -14.87 -6.58
C ILE A 241 -6.10 -15.16 -5.71
N ALA A 242 -5.52 -16.37 -5.82
CA ALA A 242 -4.33 -16.75 -5.07
C ALA A 242 -3.13 -15.82 -5.39
N ASP A 243 -3.13 -15.19 -6.55
CA ASP A 243 -2.08 -14.24 -6.93
C ASP A 243 -2.10 -12.98 -6.06
N LEU A 244 -3.26 -12.53 -5.55
CA LEU A 244 -3.32 -11.44 -4.58
C LEU A 244 -2.67 -11.80 -3.24
N PHE A 245 -2.96 -13.00 -2.73
CA PHE A 245 -2.45 -13.47 -1.43
C PHE A 245 -0.97 -13.83 -1.50
N ASN A 246 -0.50 -14.24 -2.68
CA ASN A 246 0.91 -14.46 -2.97
C ASN A 246 1.77 -13.20 -2.71
N PHE A 247 1.24 -11.99 -2.99
CA PHE A 247 1.88 -10.71 -2.64
C PHE A 247 1.94 -10.47 -1.13
N LEU A 248 1.12 -11.14 -0.33
CA LEU A 248 1.18 -11.11 1.13
C LEU A 248 1.98 -12.28 1.73
N GLY A 249 2.59 -13.11 0.88
CA GLY A 249 3.31 -14.32 1.30
C GLY A 249 2.40 -15.45 1.79
N ILE A 250 1.10 -15.38 1.49
CA ILE A 250 0.07 -16.34 1.90
C ILE A 250 -0.26 -17.28 0.76
N ALA A 251 -0.38 -18.57 1.05
CA ALA A 251 -0.94 -19.55 0.12
C ALA A 251 -2.43 -19.78 0.42
N VAL A 252 -3.27 -19.54 -0.58
CA VAL A 252 -4.68 -19.92 -0.59
C VAL A 252 -4.94 -20.84 -1.78
N PRO A 253 -6.02 -21.65 -1.79
CA PRO A 253 -6.39 -22.43 -2.96
C PRO A 253 -6.54 -21.55 -4.21
N ALA A 254 -6.11 -22.07 -5.36
CA ALA A 254 -6.29 -21.39 -6.63
C ALA A 254 -7.79 -21.25 -6.96
N THR A 255 -8.15 -20.15 -7.62
CA THR A 255 -9.49 -19.96 -8.17
C THR A 255 -9.40 -19.71 -9.67
N ARG A 256 -10.56 -19.74 -10.33
CA ARG A 256 -10.71 -19.16 -11.66
C ARG A 256 -10.67 -17.63 -11.60
N ALA A 257 -10.86 -17.02 -12.76
CA ALA A 257 -10.84 -15.58 -12.93
C ALA A 257 -11.80 -14.89 -11.95
N TYR A 258 -11.35 -13.78 -11.39
CA TYR A 258 -12.09 -13.03 -10.39
C TYR A 258 -12.18 -11.56 -10.77
N ARG A 259 -13.23 -10.92 -10.25
CA ARG A 259 -13.39 -9.46 -10.21
C ARG A 259 -14.08 -9.10 -8.90
N ILE A 260 -13.47 -8.21 -8.14
CA ILE A 260 -13.93 -7.80 -6.82
C ILE A 260 -13.79 -6.30 -6.70
N ASP A 261 -14.81 -5.65 -6.17
CA ASP A 261 -14.82 -4.25 -5.78
C ASP A 261 -15.04 -4.14 -4.26
N SER A 262 -14.46 -3.12 -3.63
CA SER A 262 -14.67 -2.85 -2.20
C SER A 262 -14.40 -1.39 -1.86
N ALA A 263 -15.04 -0.88 -0.81
CA ALA A 263 -14.52 0.27 -0.09
C ALA A 263 -13.27 -0.12 0.71
N LEU A 264 -12.27 0.75 0.76
CA LEU A 264 -10.99 0.54 1.42
C LEU A 264 -10.68 1.73 2.31
N THR A 265 -10.34 1.45 3.57
CA THR A 265 -9.80 2.44 4.50
C THR A 265 -8.66 1.84 5.32
N TYR A 266 -7.77 2.69 5.81
CA TYR A 266 -6.78 2.30 6.81
C TYR A 266 -7.13 3.01 8.11
N ALA A 267 -7.37 2.24 9.17
CA ALA A 267 -7.76 2.78 10.47
C ALA A 267 -7.31 1.85 11.59
N ASP A 268 -6.86 2.42 12.70
CA ASP A 268 -6.45 1.68 13.91
C ASP A 268 -5.36 0.63 13.64
N GLY A 269 -4.46 0.89 12.68
CA GLY A 269 -3.39 -0.05 12.31
C GLY A 269 -3.84 -1.25 11.47
N GLU A 270 -5.04 -1.20 10.88
CA GLU A 270 -5.56 -2.25 10.01
C GLU A 270 -6.12 -1.70 8.69
N TRP A 271 -5.89 -2.44 7.60
CA TRP A 271 -6.58 -2.23 6.33
C TRP A 271 -7.96 -2.88 6.40
N ARG A 272 -9.00 -2.09 6.19
CA ARG A 272 -10.41 -2.52 6.22
C ARG A 272 -11.00 -2.45 4.82
N PHE A 273 -11.43 -3.61 4.32
CA PHE A 273 -12.16 -3.77 3.07
C PHE A 273 -13.61 -4.04 3.44
N THR A 274 -14.51 -3.14 3.07
CA THR A 274 -15.94 -3.22 3.40
C THR A 274 -16.78 -3.16 2.14
N GLY A 275 -17.97 -3.77 2.18
CA GLY A 275 -18.83 -3.87 1.00
C GLY A 275 -18.10 -4.55 -0.16
N ILE A 276 -17.34 -5.62 0.16
CA ILE A 276 -16.78 -6.48 -0.87
C ILE A 276 -17.94 -7.02 -1.68
N GLU A 277 -17.89 -6.88 -2.99
CA GLU A 277 -18.85 -7.43 -3.94
C GLU A 277 -18.09 -7.87 -5.19
N GLY A 278 -18.43 -9.02 -5.75
CA GLY A 278 -17.73 -9.53 -6.92
C GLY A 278 -18.05 -10.96 -7.28
N MET A 279 -17.18 -11.53 -8.11
CA MET A 279 -17.26 -12.92 -8.56
C MET A 279 -15.88 -13.57 -8.59
N PHE A 280 -15.86 -14.89 -8.41
CA PHE A 280 -14.74 -15.77 -8.72
C PHE A 280 -15.27 -16.99 -9.49
N GLY A 281 -14.85 -17.14 -10.74
CA GLY A 281 -15.50 -18.04 -11.68
C GLY A 281 -16.95 -17.65 -11.92
N ASP A 282 -17.88 -18.57 -11.62
CA ASP A 282 -19.34 -18.42 -11.74
C ASP A 282 -20.01 -18.33 -10.36
N SER A 283 -19.22 -18.03 -9.32
CA SER A 283 -19.69 -17.85 -7.95
C SER A 283 -19.57 -16.39 -7.56
N ASP A 284 -20.61 -15.82 -6.97
CA ASP A 284 -20.53 -14.47 -6.39
C ASP A 284 -19.79 -14.50 -5.05
N ILE A 285 -19.34 -13.34 -4.59
CA ILE A 285 -18.74 -13.15 -3.27
C ILE A 285 -19.08 -11.77 -2.73
N SER A 286 -19.49 -11.72 -1.47
CA SER A 286 -19.82 -10.49 -0.76
C SER A 286 -19.27 -10.50 0.66
N GLY A 287 -19.04 -9.32 1.26
CA GLY A 287 -18.76 -9.19 2.69
C GLY A 287 -17.66 -8.20 3.07
N SER A 288 -16.75 -8.62 3.95
CA SER A 288 -15.66 -7.77 4.45
C SER A 288 -14.37 -8.54 4.76
N LEU A 289 -13.25 -7.84 4.70
CA LEU A 289 -11.92 -8.35 5.03
C LEU A 289 -11.17 -7.29 5.84
N ARG A 290 -10.43 -7.72 6.87
CA ARG A 290 -9.48 -6.89 7.60
C ARG A 290 -8.12 -7.53 7.58
N ILE A 291 -7.09 -6.73 7.33
CA ILE A 291 -5.70 -7.14 7.28
C ILE A 291 -4.91 -6.26 8.25
N LEU A 292 -4.22 -6.90 9.20
CA LEU A 292 -3.42 -6.24 10.22
C LEU A 292 -2.13 -7.02 10.49
N MET A 293 -1.12 -6.37 11.05
CA MET A 293 0.18 -7.00 11.33
C MET A 293 0.57 -6.86 12.81
N PRO A 294 -0.14 -7.52 13.75
CA PRO A 294 0.24 -7.49 15.15
C PRO A 294 1.57 -8.23 15.37
N GLY A 295 2.57 -7.54 15.92
CA GLY A 295 3.85 -8.15 16.32
C GLY A 295 4.55 -8.89 15.18
N GLU A 296 4.69 -8.24 14.03
CA GLU A 296 5.36 -8.74 12.80
C GLU A 296 4.68 -9.94 12.12
N ARG A 297 3.48 -10.32 12.56
CA ARG A 297 2.73 -11.42 11.95
C ARG A 297 1.46 -10.95 11.30
N LEU A 298 1.28 -11.33 10.03
CA LEU A 298 0.09 -10.98 9.27
C LEU A 298 -1.14 -11.71 9.82
N LYS A 299 -2.21 -10.98 10.12
CA LYS A 299 -3.50 -11.51 10.53
C LYS A 299 -4.60 -11.05 9.57
N LEU A 300 -5.43 -12.00 9.15
CA LEU A 300 -6.58 -11.77 8.27
C LEU A 300 -7.86 -12.11 9.01
N ILE A 301 -8.87 -11.24 8.94
CA ILE A 301 -10.18 -11.49 9.51
C ILE A 301 -11.20 -11.24 8.41
N ALA A 302 -11.89 -12.29 7.98
CA ALA A 302 -12.81 -12.22 6.85
C ALA A 302 -14.21 -12.69 7.25
N GLU A 303 -15.22 -11.92 6.87
CA GLU A 303 -16.63 -12.29 6.95
C GLU A 303 -17.19 -12.26 5.53
N LEU A 304 -17.36 -13.42 4.94
CA LEU A 304 -17.67 -13.59 3.52
C LEU A 304 -18.97 -14.38 3.35
N SER A 305 -19.70 -14.08 2.29
CA SER A 305 -20.87 -14.85 1.88
C SER A 305 -21.00 -14.96 0.38
N THR A 306 -21.74 -15.97 -0.06
CA THR A 306 -22.11 -16.16 -1.47
C THR A 306 -23.57 -16.57 -1.54
N ASP A 307 -24.31 -16.02 -2.48
CA ASP A 307 -25.67 -16.44 -2.79
C ASP A 307 -25.64 -17.65 -3.74
N THR A 308 -24.76 -17.55 -4.74
CA THR A 308 -24.52 -18.52 -5.80
C THR A 308 -23.12 -19.09 -5.65
N LEU A 309 -23.04 -20.41 -5.50
CA LEU A 309 -21.78 -21.13 -5.42
C LEU A 309 -21.79 -22.25 -6.46
N ASN A 310 -20.95 -22.11 -7.48
CA ASN A 310 -20.68 -23.18 -8.43
C ASN A 310 -19.74 -24.20 -7.78
N ILE A 311 -20.08 -25.48 -7.88
CA ILE A 311 -19.29 -26.57 -7.29
C ILE A 311 -17.88 -26.66 -7.86
N ILE A 312 -17.69 -26.26 -9.12
CA ILE A 312 -16.37 -26.22 -9.77
C ILE A 312 -15.47 -25.19 -9.10
N ASP A 313 -16.03 -24.05 -8.70
CA ASP A 313 -15.31 -22.97 -8.00
C ASP A 313 -15.04 -23.30 -6.53
N ALA A 314 -15.88 -24.14 -5.91
CA ALA A 314 -15.70 -24.62 -4.55
C ALA A 314 -14.69 -25.78 -4.46
N ALA A 315 -14.47 -26.50 -5.56
CA ALA A 315 -13.64 -27.70 -5.62
C ALA A 315 -12.21 -27.50 -5.08
N PRO A 316 -11.50 -26.38 -5.36
CA PRO A 316 -10.15 -26.13 -4.82
C PRO A 316 -10.10 -26.09 -3.30
N PHE A 317 -11.14 -25.59 -2.65
CA PHE A 317 -11.21 -25.47 -1.19
C PHE A 317 -11.43 -26.82 -0.49
N ILE A 318 -11.95 -27.81 -1.21
CA ILE A 318 -12.03 -29.21 -0.77
C ILE A 318 -10.97 -30.11 -1.44
N GLY A 319 -9.99 -29.49 -2.12
CA GLY A 319 -8.76 -30.12 -2.60
C GLY A 319 -8.79 -30.69 -4.03
N TYR A 320 -9.75 -30.31 -4.86
CA TYR A 320 -9.78 -30.65 -6.29
C TYR A 320 -9.30 -29.49 -7.17
N ASP A 321 -8.56 -29.80 -8.23
CA ASP A 321 -8.03 -28.82 -9.18
C ASP A 321 -9.14 -28.31 -10.13
N PRO A 322 -9.41 -27.00 -10.22
CA PRO A 322 -10.52 -26.47 -10.99
C PRO A 322 -10.29 -26.58 -12.51
N GLU A 323 -9.04 -26.46 -12.99
CA GLU A 323 -8.73 -26.57 -14.43
C GLU A 323 -8.96 -28.00 -14.94
N ARG A 324 -8.71 -29.00 -14.09
CA ARG A 324 -9.00 -30.42 -14.40
C ARG A 324 -10.49 -30.74 -14.45
N LEU A 325 -11.34 -29.95 -13.81
CA LEU A 325 -12.80 -30.13 -13.82
C LEU A 325 -13.46 -29.49 -15.04
N GLU A 326 -12.76 -28.58 -15.73
CA GLU A 326 -13.23 -27.93 -16.96
C GLU A 326 -12.96 -28.76 -18.23
N ASP A 327 -12.10 -29.79 -18.18
CA ASP A 327 -11.83 -30.69 -19.31
C ASP A 327 -12.90 -31.79 -19.43
N PRO A 328 -13.77 -31.76 -20.46
CA PRO A 328 -14.82 -32.77 -20.65
C PRO A 328 -14.28 -34.19 -20.96
N GLY A 329 -12.98 -34.35 -21.20
CA GLY A 329 -12.31 -35.64 -21.39
C GLY A 329 -11.61 -36.20 -20.13
N ALA A 330 -11.46 -35.39 -19.08
CA ALA A 330 -10.91 -35.85 -17.82
C ALA A 330 -12.01 -36.56 -17.02
N SER A 331 -11.77 -37.79 -16.59
CA SER A 331 -12.64 -38.46 -15.62
C SER A 331 -12.60 -37.68 -14.31
N GLY A 332 -13.54 -36.75 -14.15
CA GLY A 332 -13.61 -35.83 -13.03
C GLY A 332 -13.61 -36.54 -11.68
N ALA A 333 -12.81 -35.98 -10.77
CA ALA A 333 -12.88 -36.15 -9.31
C ALA A 333 -12.57 -37.52 -8.67
N VAL A 334 -12.16 -38.57 -9.40
CA VAL A 334 -11.81 -39.86 -8.76
C VAL A 334 -10.61 -40.53 -9.43
N GLU A 335 -9.45 -40.52 -8.78
CA GLU A 335 -8.47 -41.58 -9.03
C GLU A 335 -8.99 -42.89 -8.42
N ALA A 336 -9.37 -43.84 -9.26
CA ALA A 336 -9.65 -45.20 -8.84
C ALA A 336 -8.32 -45.95 -8.63
N ASN A 337 -7.72 -45.79 -7.46
CA ASN A 337 -6.60 -46.64 -7.05
C ASN A 337 -7.17 -47.96 -6.48
N GLY A 338 -7.36 -48.95 -7.35
CA GLY A 338 -7.84 -50.28 -6.94
C GLY A 338 -9.35 -50.41 -6.65
N GLY A 339 -10.21 -49.57 -7.25
CA GLY A 339 -11.66 -49.79 -7.23
C GLY A 339 -12.44 -49.17 -6.07
N HIS A 340 -11.82 -48.30 -5.26
CA HIS A 340 -12.52 -47.49 -4.25
C HIS A 340 -12.46 -46.00 -4.60
N PRO A 341 -13.59 -45.27 -4.56
CA PRO A 341 -13.58 -43.81 -4.73
C PRO A 341 -12.78 -43.17 -3.60
N ARG A 342 -11.63 -42.56 -3.93
CA ARG A 342 -10.82 -41.81 -2.96
C ARG A 342 -11.38 -40.40 -2.85
N VAL A 343 -11.94 -40.08 -1.68
CA VAL A 343 -12.62 -38.80 -1.38
C VAL A 343 -11.67 -37.79 -0.71
N LEU A 344 -10.46 -38.19 -0.35
CA LEU A 344 -9.46 -37.33 0.29
C LEU A 344 -8.47 -36.78 -0.75
N PRO A 345 -8.27 -35.45 -0.81
CA PRO A 345 -7.39 -34.84 -1.80
C PRO A 345 -5.90 -35.15 -1.54
N ASP A 346 -5.16 -35.45 -2.61
CA ASP A 346 -3.72 -35.75 -2.57
C ASP A 346 -2.84 -34.48 -2.69
N THR A 347 -3.45 -33.29 -2.69
CA THR A 347 -2.74 -32.01 -2.74
C THR A 347 -1.94 -31.79 -1.45
N THR A 348 -0.61 -31.69 -1.59
CA THR A 348 0.29 -31.49 -0.45
C THR A 348 0.02 -30.13 0.21
N LEU A 349 -0.44 -30.15 1.46
CA LEU A 349 -0.65 -28.93 2.25
C LEU A 349 0.69 -28.20 2.44
N ARG A 350 0.77 -26.95 1.98
CA ARG A 350 1.97 -26.11 2.11
C ARG A 350 2.12 -25.60 3.55
N ILE A 351 2.61 -26.46 4.45
CA ILE A 351 2.78 -26.18 5.88
C ILE A 351 3.68 -24.94 6.11
N ASP A 352 4.66 -24.72 5.23
CA ASP A 352 5.53 -23.55 5.21
C ASP A 352 4.74 -22.23 5.09
N ALA A 353 3.74 -22.19 4.20
CA ALA A 353 2.92 -21.01 3.95
C ALA A 353 1.91 -20.73 5.09
N ILE A 354 1.34 -21.77 5.72
CA ILE A 354 0.38 -21.62 6.83
C ILE A 354 1.06 -21.09 8.10
N SER A 355 2.38 -21.27 8.22
CA SER A 355 3.12 -20.82 9.40
C SER A 355 3.32 -19.30 9.47
N ARG A 356 3.12 -18.57 8.36
CA ARG A 356 3.47 -17.15 8.20
C ARG A 356 2.35 -16.16 8.50
N PHE A 357 1.13 -16.64 8.69
CA PHE A 357 -0.03 -15.79 8.97
C PHE A 357 -0.96 -16.44 9.98
N ASP A 358 -1.89 -15.66 10.50
CA ASP A 358 -3.09 -16.12 11.18
C ASP A 358 -4.32 -15.66 10.38
N ALA A 359 -5.35 -16.51 10.25
CA ALA A 359 -6.60 -16.13 9.61
C ALA A 359 -7.81 -16.63 10.38
N ASP A 360 -8.77 -15.73 10.60
CA ASP A 360 -10.12 -16.03 11.09
C ASP A 360 -11.08 -15.82 9.92
N LEU A 361 -11.63 -16.90 9.36
CA LEU A 361 -12.56 -16.88 8.23
C LEU A 361 -13.94 -17.36 8.68
N HIS A 362 -14.94 -16.49 8.53
CA HIS A 362 -16.35 -16.83 8.65
C HIS A 362 -16.98 -16.75 7.28
N TYR A 363 -17.44 -17.90 6.75
CA TYR A 363 -18.05 -18.00 5.44
C TYR A 363 -19.48 -18.52 5.55
N ARG A 364 -20.44 -17.88 4.87
CA ARG A 364 -21.85 -18.29 4.86
C ARG A 364 -22.41 -18.35 3.44
N ARG A 365 -23.13 -19.41 3.11
CA ARG A 365 -23.98 -19.44 1.91
C ARG A 365 -25.37 -18.88 2.22
N GLN A 366 -25.81 -17.85 1.48
CA GLN A 366 -27.17 -17.27 1.58
C GLN A 366 -28.05 -17.90 0.48
N ASP A 367 -28.76 -18.99 0.81
CA ASP A 367 -29.87 -19.58 0.04
C ASP A 367 -29.70 -19.70 -1.50
N ALA A 368 -29.24 -20.87 -1.97
CA ALA A 368 -29.23 -21.12 -3.41
C ALA A 368 -30.60 -21.49 -3.97
N VAL A 369 -31.09 -20.68 -4.91
CA VAL A 369 -32.11 -21.10 -5.88
C VAL A 369 -31.39 -21.49 -7.18
N GLY A 370 -31.10 -22.78 -7.36
CA GLY A 370 -30.49 -23.29 -8.58
C GLY A 370 -30.48 -24.82 -8.63
N LYS A 371 -31.04 -25.41 -9.70
CA LYS A 371 -31.02 -26.86 -9.94
C LYS A 371 -29.59 -27.32 -10.24
N LEU A 372 -29.07 -28.24 -9.44
CA LEU A 372 -27.95 -29.09 -9.84
C LEU A 372 -28.30 -29.74 -11.19
N PRO A 373 -27.47 -29.63 -12.25
CA PRO A 373 -27.66 -30.44 -13.43
C PRO A 373 -27.50 -31.90 -13.02
N ALA A 374 -28.60 -32.65 -13.06
CA ALA A 374 -28.60 -34.08 -12.84
C ALA A 374 -27.82 -34.75 -13.98
N GLN A 375 -26.52 -34.90 -13.82
CA GLN A 375 -25.74 -35.92 -14.53
C GLN A 375 -26.35 -37.27 -14.15
N LYS A 376 -27.08 -37.85 -15.09
CA LYS A 376 -27.92 -39.03 -14.91
C LYS A 376 -27.04 -40.28 -14.82
N HIS A 377 -26.38 -40.48 -13.69
CA HIS A 377 -25.89 -41.82 -13.35
C HIS A 377 -27.00 -42.58 -12.63
N ARG A 378 -27.51 -43.57 -13.34
CA ARG A 378 -28.53 -44.50 -12.87
C ARG A 378 -27.88 -45.40 -11.82
N SER A 379 -27.98 -45.00 -10.55
CA SER A 379 -27.88 -45.91 -9.42
C SER A 379 -29.17 -45.82 -8.63
N ASP A 380 -29.89 -46.94 -8.53
CA ASP A 380 -31.12 -47.08 -7.75
C ASP A 380 -30.86 -46.74 -6.28
N ALA A 381 -31.15 -45.50 -5.90
CA ALA A 381 -31.37 -45.08 -4.52
C ALA A 381 -32.20 -43.80 -4.55
N GLY A 382 -33.28 -43.78 -3.76
CA GLY A 382 -34.38 -42.82 -3.84
C GLY A 382 -33.97 -41.35 -3.85
N SER A 383 -34.80 -40.55 -4.54
CA SER A 383 -34.71 -39.09 -4.61
C SER A 383 -34.55 -38.48 -3.21
N ARG A 384 -33.40 -37.90 -2.93
CA ARG A 384 -33.23 -36.98 -1.80
C ARG A 384 -33.22 -35.56 -2.35
N THR A 385 -34.30 -34.84 -2.07
CA THR A 385 -34.35 -33.38 -2.11
C THR A 385 -33.38 -32.88 -1.04
N PHE A 386 -32.28 -32.23 -1.43
CA PHE A 386 -31.46 -31.48 -0.48
C PHE A 386 -32.21 -30.20 -0.13
N GLY A 387 -32.60 -30.05 1.15
CA GLY A 387 -33.23 -28.85 1.67
C GLY A 387 -32.26 -27.66 1.70
N SER A 388 -32.80 -26.46 1.68
CA SER A 388 -32.09 -25.19 1.87
C SER A 388 -31.53 -25.12 3.30
N GLU A 389 -30.33 -25.65 3.52
CA GLU A 389 -29.54 -25.40 4.73
C GLU A 389 -28.37 -24.48 4.37
N ALA A 390 -28.28 -23.36 5.09
CA ALA A 390 -27.15 -22.46 5.00
C ALA A 390 -25.88 -23.17 5.51
N ILE A 391 -24.89 -23.34 4.65
CA ILE A 391 -23.57 -23.88 5.03
C ILE A 391 -22.79 -22.73 5.66
N ALA A 392 -22.44 -22.88 6.94
CA ALA A 392 -21.57 -21.94 7.66
C ALA A 392 -20.22 -22.61 7.93
N ILE A 393 -19.14 -22.06 7.38
CA ILE A 393 -17.78 -22.54 7.59
C ILE A 393 -17.06 -21.52 8.49
N GLN A 394 -16.61 -21.98 9.65
CA GLN A 394 -15.73 -21.20 10.52
C GLN A 394 -14.36 -21.86 10.57
N GLY A 395 -13.34 -21.14 10.09
CA GLY A 395 -11.96 -21.59 10.07
C GLY A 395 -11.06 -20.66 10.86
N ARG A 396 -10.21 -21.22 11.72
CA ARG A 396 -9.05 -20.52 12.27
C ARG A 396 -7.77 -21.21 11.78
N PHE A 397 -6.96 -20.47 11.04
CA PHE A 397 -5.66 -20.92 10.52
C PHE A 397 -4.56 -20.16 11.25
N GLY A 398 -3.52 -20.85 11.72
CA GLY A 398 -2.48 -20.23 12.55
C GLY A 398 -1.94 -21.18 13.62
N ARG A 399 -0.84 -20.81 14.28
CA ARG A 399 -0.33 -21.58 15.44
C ARG A 399 -1.18 -21.22 16.65
N GLY A 400 -2.03 -22.15 17.10
CA GLY A 400 -2.64 -22.04 18.43
C GLY A 400 -1.58 -22.17 19.54
N PRO A 401 -1.88 -21.73 20.78
CA PRO A 401 -1.05 -22.07 21.94
C PRO A 401 -0.89 -23.61 22.01
N PRO A 402 0.24 -24.12 22.52
CA PRO A 402 0.73 -25.49 22.30
C PRO A 402 -0.16 -26.64 22.83
N ASP A 403 -1.39 -26.36 23.29
CA ASP A 403 -2.24 -27.33 24.00
C ASP A 403 -3.68 -27.47 23.46
N ARG A 404 -3.98 -27.06 22.22
CA ARG A 404 -5.28 -27.37 21.61
C ARG A 404 -5.16 -27.91 20.19
N ARG A 405 -5.48 -29.20 20.03
CA ARG A 405 -5.66 -29.87 18.73
C ARG A 405 -6.70 -29.11 17.91
N HIS A 406 -6.34 -28.73 16.68
CA HIS A 406 -7.26 -28.18 15.69
C HIS A 406 -8.41 -29.18 15.46
N ARG A 407 -9.64 -28.80 15.82
CA ARG A 407 -10.84 -29.56 15.47
C ARG A 407 -11.53 -28.82 14.33
N TYR A 408 -11.50 -29.43 13.16
CA TYR A 408 -12.38 -29.08 12.06
C TYR A 408 -13.78 -29.62 12.39
N ARG A 409 -14.80 -28.75 12.41
CA ARG A 409 -16.20 -29.16 12.38
C ARG A 409 -16.82 -28.54 11.14
N CYS A 410 -17.05 -29.34 10.12
CA CYS A 410 -18.13 -29.07 9.16
C CYS A 410 -19.42 -29.45 9.88
N ALA A 411 -20.36 -28.51 9.98
CA ALA A 411 -21.73 -28.76 10.39
C ALA A 411 -22.60 -28.78 9.13
#